data_AF-A0A4Y2JC41-F1
#
_entry.id   AF-A0A4Y2JC41-F1
#
_cell.length_a   1.000
_cell.length_b   1.000
_cell.length_c   1.000
_cell.angle_alpha   90.00
_cell.angle_beta   90.00
_cell.angle_gamma   90.00
#
_symmetry.space_group_name_H-M   'P 1'
#
loop_
_entity.id
_entity.type
_entity.pdbx_description
1 polymer ?
#
loop_
_entity_poly.entity_id
_entity_poly.type
_entity_poly.pdbx_seq_one_letter_code
_entity_poly.pdbx_strand_id
1 'polypeptide(L)'
;MTTPRFPGQRDGVSRLKRIILGTVGVVSLLFVIIMVVIFVPKHKAKGLDTNDRIACPGFKDKSDCTSHGCEYANLKRGPSCYMKKNSFGYKVEDIINKADGMVATLSNLSSSTPYGPGFSSVTFEVTYITEEILRIKLFDAKRSRYEVLVQEGFPLLQTKKKVDAKKTAYNISVSEKSDVFSFQIRRSEDNTVIWDTRIGGLVLSDKFLQISSYLPSKNIYGLGEHVYPSIQHDLEYKTWPMFARDRTPEAGFINLYGVHPFYTCLENSSKSHGVLLLNSNAMDVTLLPAPAITFRSIGGIIDLFFFVGKDPEDTVKLYTSVRHS
;
A
#
# COMPACT_ATOMS: atom_id res chain seq x y z
N MET A 1 -87.03 -3.06 59.11
CA MET A 1 -85.81 -3.35 59.88
C MET A 1 -84.62 -3.32 58.93
N THR A 2 -83.58 -2.54 59.29
CA THR A 2 -82.18 -2.51 58.77
C THR A 2 -81.99 -2.23 57.27
N THR A 3 -81.20 -1.27 56.75
CA THR A 3 -80.12 -0.38 57.26
C THR A 3 -79.80 0.67 56.16
N PRO A 4 -79.18 1.83 56.47
CA PRO A 4 -78.70 2.80 55.49
C PRO A 4 -77.26 2.50 55.04
N ARG A 5 -76.88 2.89 53.82
CA ARG A 5 -75.48 2.89 53.32
C ARG A 5 -74.95 4.32 53.20
N PHE A 6 -73.81 4.58 53.83
CA PHE A 6 -73.01 5.80 53.69
C PHE A 6 -72.28 5.86 52.33
N PRO A 7 -71.94 7.07 51.82
CA PRO A 7 -71.14 7.23 50.61
C PRO A 7 -69.65 7.06 50.89
N GLY A 8 -68.93 6.67 49.84
CA GLY A 8 -67.57 6.15 49.88
C GLY A 8 -66.44 7.18 49.95
N GLN A 9 -65.32 6.70 50.48
CA GLN A 9 -64.02 7.32 50.46
C GLN A 9 -63.31 6.96 49.13
N ARG A 10 -62.95 7.98 48.34
CA ARG A 10 -62.28 7.87 47.04
C ARG A 10 -60.82 8.34 47.16
N ASP A 11 -59.97 7.78 46.30
CA ASP A 11 -58.70 8.34 45.80
C ASP A 11 -57.42 8.23 46.65
N GLY A 12 -56.83 7.02 46.70
CA GLY A 12 -55.42 6.84 47.10
C GLY A 12 -54.64 5.76 46.32
N VAL A 13 -55.32 4.77 45.73
CA VAL A 13 -54.66 3.54 45.26
C VAL A 13 -54.17 3.63 43.79
N SER A 14 -54.70 4.55 42.97
CA SER A 14 -54.38 4.60 41.53
C SER A 14 -53.08 5.35 41.18
N ARG A 15 -52.70 6.38 41.96
CA ARG A 15 -51.44 7.12 41.76
C ARG A 15 -50.22 6.34 42.26
N LEU A 16 -50.35 5.64 43.39
CA LEU A 16 -49.24 4.88 43.97
C LEU A 16 -48.81 3.70 43.07
N LYS A 17 -49.77 3.00 42.46
CA LYS A 17 -49.49 1.90 41.53
C LYS A 17 -48.75 2.35 40.26
N ARG A 18 -49.04 3.55 39.72
CA ARG A 18 -48.34 4.08 38.53
C ARG A 18 -46.91 4.52 38.84
N ILE A 19 -46.66 5.07 40.03
CA ILE A 19 -45.31 5.48 40.45
C ILE A 19 -44.43 4.25 40.68
N ILE A 20 -44.95 3.21 41.34
CA ILE A 20 -44.21 1.97 41.61
C ILE A 20 -43.90 1.20 40.31
N LEU A 21 -44.84 1.14 39.35
CA LEU A 21 -44.57 0.49 38.06
C LEU A 21 -43.52 1.25 37.23
N GLY A 22 -43.54 2.59 37.29
CA GLY A 22 -42.57 3.43 36.59
C GLY A 22 -41.16 3.32 37.17
N THR A 23 -41.00 3.31 38.50
CA THR A 23 -39.69 3.18 39.14
C THR A 23 -39.09 1.79 38.96
N VAL A 24 -39.89 0.72 39.04
CA VAL A 24 -39.41 -0.66 38.79
C VAL A 24 -38.98 -0.85 37.33
N GLY A 25 -39.70 -0.25 36.38
CA GLY A 25 -39.33 -0.27 34.96
C GLY A 25 -38.02 0.45 34.67
N VAL A 26 -37.81 1.63 35.27
CA VAL A 26 -36.59 2.44 35.10
C VAL A 26 -35.37 1.76 35.75
N VAL A 27 -35.52 1.19 36.95
CA VAL A 27 -34.44 0.47 37.63
C VAL A 27 -34.05 -0.80 36.86
N SER A 28 -35.03 -1.53 36.32
CA SER A 28 -34.78 -2.72 35.49
C SER A 28 -34.05 -2.36 34.18
N LEU A 29 -34.44 -1.26 33.54
CA LEU A 29 -33.81 -0.80 32.30
C LEU A 29 -32.37 -0.32 32.55
N LEU A 30 -32.12 0.40 33.65
CA LEU A 30 -30.78 0.78 34.08
C LEU A 30 -29.91 -0.44 34.42
N PHE A 31 -30.47 -1.47 35.07
CA PHE A 31 -29.75 -2.70 35.35
C PHE A 31 -29.38 -3.47 34.08
N VAL A 32 -30.29 -3.52 33.09
CA VAL A 32 -30.02 -4.14 31.79
C VAL A 32 -28.98 -3.34 31.00
N ILE A 33 -29.03 -2.01 31.00
CA ILE A 33 -28.02 -1.16 30.35
C ILE A 33 -26.66 -1.34 31.03
N ILE A 34 -26.60 -1.36 32.36
CA ILE A 34 -25.36 -1.58 33.11
C ILE A 34 -24.82 -2.99 32.86
N MET A 35 -25.67 -4.02 32.84
CA MET A 35 -25.27 -5.38 32.44
C MET A 35 -24.76 -5.41 31.01
N VAL A 36 -25.42 -4.78 30.04
CA VAL A 36 -24.95 -4.72 28.64
C VAL A 36 -23.62 -3.97 28.56
N VAL A 37 -23.43 -2.85 29.25
CA VAL A 37 -22.18 -2.08 29.24
C VAL A 37 -21.02 -2.82 29.95
N ILE A 38 -21.31 -3.56 31.03
CA ILE A 38 -20.30 -4.35 31.77
C ILE A 38 -19.98 -5.68 31.06
N PHE A 39 -20.97 -6.31 30.42
CA PHE A 39 -20.84 -7.59 29.71
C PHE A 39 -20.67 -7.47 28.19
N VAL A 40 -20.55 -6.26 27.61
CA VAL A 40 -19.91 -6.14 26.29
C VAL A 40 -18.51 -6.71 26.49
N PRO A 41 -18.18 -7.89 25.93
CA PRO A 41 -16.83 -8.38 26.01
C PRO A 41 -16.00 -7.30 25.33
N LYS A 42 -15.09 -6.67 26.08
CA LYS A 42 -13.97 -5.98 25.44
C LYS A 42 -13.26 -7.06 24.66
N HIS A 43 -13.62 -7.20 23.38
CA HIS A 43 -12.81 -7.91 22.43
C HIS A 43 -11.47 -7.17 22.47
N LYS A 44 -10.55 -7.68 23.29
CA LYS A 44 -9.13 -7.51 23.03
C LYS A 44 -9.00 -7.89 21.57
N ALA A 45 -8.72 -6.91 20.72
CA ALA A 45 -8.35 -7.18 19.35
C ALA A 45 -7.24 -8.21 19.43
N LYS A 46 -7.57 -9.48 19.20
CA LYS A 46 -6.58 -10.48 18.84
C LYS A 46 -5.94 -9.86 17.63
N GLY A 47 -4.69 -9.39 17.77
CA GLY A 47 -3.96 -8.81 16.66
C GLY A 47 -4.04 -9.79 15.52
N LEU A 48 -4.88 -9.50 14.52
CA LEU A 48 -4.99 -10.32 13.33
C LEU A 48 -3.59 -10.31 12.75
N ASP A 49 -2.94 -11.47 12.69
CA ASP A 49 -1.65 -11.61 12.03
C ASP A 49 -1.92 -11.44 10.53
N THR A 50 -1.99 -10.19 10.05
CA THR A 50 -2.22 -9.92 8.64
C THR A 50 -0.88 -9.94 7.94
N ASN A 51 -0.83 -10.66 6.82
CA ASN A 51 0.38 -10.87 6.03
C ASN A 51 0.71 -9.66 5.13
N ASP A 52 -0.03 -8.56 5.26
CA ASP A 52 -0.01 -7.39 4.36
C ASP A 52 0.24 -6.06 5.10
N ARG A 53 0.74 -6.10 6.34
CA ARG A 53 1.07 -4.88 7.09
C ARG A 53 2.26 -4.16 6.47
N ILE A 54 2.04 -2.95 5.99
CA ILE A 54 3.12 -2.06 5.56
C ILE A 54 3.83 -1.49 6.79
N ALA A 55 5.13 -1.74 6.90
CA ALA A 55 5.92 -1.24 8.02
C ALA A 55 5.92 0.29 8.08
N CYS A 56 5.87 0.84 9.29
CA CYS A 56 6.10 2.25 9.57
C CYS A 56 7.49 2.37 10.25
N PRO A 57 8.60 2.40 9.48
CA PRO A 57 9.96 2.44 10.03
C PRO A 57 10.24 3.69 10.87
N GLY A 58 11.34 3.64 11.63
CA GLY A 58 11.91 4.81 12.30
C GLY A 58 11.35 5.12 13.70
N PHE A 59 10.82 4.12 14.41
CA PHE A 59 10.21 4.27 15.74
C PHE A 59 11.08 3.64 16.84
N LYS A 60 10.99 4.17 18.06
CA LYS A 60 11.69 3.67 19.27
C LYS A 60 10.82 2.74 20.10
N ASP A 61 9.55 3.08 20.25
CA ASP A 61 8.60 2.36 21.08
C ASP A 61 7.16 2.53 20.58
N LYS A 62 6.20 1.96 21.33
CA LYS A 62 4.77 2.06 21.02
C LYS A 62 4.27 3.51 20.97
N SER A 63 4.70 4.35 21.92
CA SER A 63 4.27 5.75 21.99
C SER A 63 4.77 6.51 20.78
N ASP A 64 6.04 6.32 20.44
CA ASP A 64 6.69 6.91 19.28
C ASP A 64 5.97 6.50 17.98
N CYS A 65 5.70 5.21 17.80
CA CYS A 65 4.92 4.69 16.66
C CYS A 65 3.56 5.38 16.51
N THR A 66 2.80 5.50 17.60
CA THR A 66 1.48 6.14 17.56
C THR A 66 1.55 7.64 17.35
N SER A 67 2.60 8.30 17.85
CA SER A 67 2.81 9.75 17.66
C SER A 67 3.10 10.11 16.21
N HIS A 68 3.67 9.18 15.45
CA HIS A 68 3.90 9.28 14.00
C HIS A 68 2.65 8.98 13.16
N GLY A 69 1.47 8.75 13.78
CA GLY A 69 0.23 8.46 13.05
C GLY A 69 0.12 7.02 12.55
N CYS A 70 0.95 6.12 13.06
CA CYS A 70 0.93 4.70 12.76
C CYS A 70 0.22 3.88 13.86
N GLU A 71 -0.03 2.60 13.60
CA GLU A 71 -0.62 1.67 14.56
C GLU A 71 0.43 0.71 15.12
N TYR A 72 0.25 0.33 16.39
CA TYR A 72 1.14 -0.59 17.07
C TYR A 72 0.42 -1.87 17.49
N ALA A 73 1.01 -3.02 17.17
CA ALA A 73 0.58 -4.33 17.65
C ALA A 73 1.77 -5.16 18.13
N ASN A 74 1.59 -5.92 19.20
CA ASN A 74 2.57 -6.91 19.63
C ASN A 74 2.35 -8.21 18.84
N LEU A 75 3.24 -8.50 17.89
CA LEU A 75 3.07 -9.56 16.91
C LEU A 75 4.23 -10.54 16.98
N LYS A 76 3.95 -11.80 16.64
CA LYS A 76 5.00 -12.82 16.44
C LYS A 76 5.72 -12.64 15.10
N ARG A 77 5.04 -12.05 14.11
CA ARG A 77 5.50 -11.90 12.74
C ARG A 77 5.04 -10.57 12.15
N GLY A 78 5.87 -10.00 11.28
CA GLY A 78 5.64 -8.69 10.67
C GLY A 78 5.96 -7.52 11.59
N PRO A 79 5.80 -6.29 11.08
CA PRO A 79 6.21 -5.09 11.78
C PRO A 79 5.28 -4.78 12.96
N SER A 80 5.85 -4.57 14.15
CA SER A 80 5.07 -4.17 15.34
C SER A 80 4.48 -2.76 15.19
N CYS A 81 5.16 -1.86 14.46
CA CYS A 81 4.64 -0.57 14.05
C CYS A 81 4.34 -0.57 12.55
N TYR A 82 3.09 -0.33 12.18
CA TYR A 82 2.64 -0.42 10.80
C TYR A 82 1.74 0.75 10.42
N MET A 83 1.72 1.06 9.14
CA MET A 83 0.95 2.17 8.61
C MET A 83 -0.54 1.89 8.69
N LYS A 84 -1.32 2.87 9.14
CA LYS A 84 -2.78 2.78 9.09
C LYS A 84 -3.26 2.89 7.65
N LYS A 85 -4.05 1.91 7.20
CA LYS A 85 -4.60 1.87 5.85
C LYS A 85 -5.35 3.18 5.55
N ASN A 86 -5.14 3.73 4.35
CA ASN A 86 -5.78 4.94 3.85
C ASN A 86 -5.56 6.22 4.69
N SER A 87 -4.61 6.22 5.65
CA SER A 87 -4.30 7.42 6.45
C SER A 87 -3.22 8.30 5.83
N PHE A 88 -2.40 7.71 4.96
CA PHE A 88 -1.39 8.40 4.16
C PHE A 88 -1.61 8.04 2.69
N GLY A 89 -1.28 8.97 1.81
CA GLY A 89 -1.46 8.82 0.37
C GLY A 89 -2.06 10.07 -0.26
N TYR A 90 -2.71 9.87 -1.39
CA TYR A 90 -3.17 10.95 -2.26
C TYR A 90 -4.61 10.71 -2.70
N LYS A 91 -5.24 11.70 -3.33
CA LYS A 91 -6.49 11.60 -4.07
C LYS A 91 -6.29 12.04 -5.50
N VAL A 92 -7.09 11.50 -6.40
CA VAL A 92 -7.11 11.91 -7.80
C VAL A 92 -7.93 13.20 -7.93
N GLU A 93 -7.29 14.26 -8.44
CA GLU A 93 -7.97 15.52 -8.77
C GLU A 93 -8.45 15.51 -10.22
N ASP A 94 -7.57 15.12 -11.13
CA ASP A 94 -7.84 15.10 -12.56
C ASP A 94 -7.07 13.99 -13.27
N ILE A 95 -7.62 13.50 -14.39
CA ILE A 95 -7.00 12.51 -15.27
C ILE A 95 -7.13 12.98 -16.71
N ILE A 96 -5.98 13.13 -17.38
CA ILE A 96 -5.87 13.44 -18.79
C ILE A 96 -5.37 12.19 -19.52
N ASN A 97 -6.24 11.59 -20.33
CA ASN A 97 -5.86 10.46 -21.18
C ASN A 97 -5.10 10.95 -22.41
N LYS A 98 -4.05 10.22 -22.79
CA LYS A 98 -3.23 10.44 -23.98
C LYS A 98 -3.32 9.22 -24.89
N ALA A 99 -2.89 9.35 -26.15
CA ALA A 99 -2.83 8.21 -27.06
C ALA A 99 -1.82 7.14 -26.60
N ASP A 100 -0.76 7.58 -25.92
CA ASP A 100 0.38 6.79 -25.45
C ASP A 100 0.44 6.70 -23.91
N GLY A 101 -0.70 6.86 -23.21
CA GLY A 101 -0.77 6.69 -21.76
C GLY A 101 -1.76 7.64 -21.09
N MET A 102 -1.42 8.14 -19.91
CA MET A 102 -2.26 9.07 -19.16
C MET A 102 -1.43 9.90 -18.18
N VAL A 103 -1.99 11.03 -17.74
CA VAL A 103 -1.42 11.84 -16.65
C VAL A 103 -2.54 12.15 -15.67
N ALA A 104 -2.30 11.87 -14.39
CA ALA A 104 -3.20 12.28 -13.32
C ALA A 104 -2.52 13.28 -12.38
N THR A 105 -3.29 14.29 -11.96
CA THR A 105 -2.88 15.20 -10.89
C THR A 105 -3.42 14.69 -9.58
N LEU A 106 -2.54 14.53 -8.60
CA LEU A 106 -2.87 13.99 -7.29
C LEU A 106 -2.70 15.06 -6.21
N SER A 107 -3.64 15.12 -5.26
CA SER A 107 -3.57 15.98 -4.07
C SER A 107 -3.30 15.13 -2.83
N ASN A 108 -2.56 15.67 -1.87
CA ASN A 108 -2.20 14.92 -0.67
C ASN A 108 -3.39 14.83 0.31
N LEU A 109 -3.58 13.66 0.93
CA LEU A 109 -4.56 13.45 2.00
C LEU A 109 -4.20 14.18 3.30
N SER A 110 -2.91 14.29 3.60
CA SER A 110 -2.40 14.89 4.84
C SER A 110 -1.08 15.61 4.58
N SER A 111 -0.98 16.88 4.96
CA SER A 111 0.23 17.69 4.78
C SER A 111 1.47 17.10 5.48
N SER A 112 1.28 16.32 6.56
CA SER A 112 2.35 15.67 7.31
C SER A 112 2.30 14.15 7.17
N THR A 113 3.46 13.56 6.95
CA THR A 113 3.70 12.11 6.99
C THR A 113 4.63 11.80 8.18
N PRO A 114 4.83 10.53 8.55
CA PRO A 114 5.82 10.16 9.58
C PRO A 114 7.24 10.62 9.25
N TYR A 115 7.52 10.88 7.96
CA TYR A 115 8.86 11.11 7.43
C TYR A 115 9.07 12.56 6.95
N GLY A 116 8.22 13.47 7.43
CA GLY A 116 8.23 14.89 7.09
C GLY A 116 7.09 15.30 6.16
N PRO A 117 7.14 16.55 5.64
CA PRO A 117 6.09 17.09 4.78
C PRO A 117 5.94 16.27 3.49
N GLY A 118 4.72 15.82 3.21
CA GLY A 118 4.40 15.16 1.95
C GLY A 118 4.34 16.17 0.81
N PHE A 119 4.54 15.73 -0.44
CA PHE A 119 4.33 16.58 -1.60
C PHE A 119 2.87 17.02 -1.66
N SER A 120 2.61 18.33 -1.70
CA SER A 120 1.22 18.82 -1.71
C SER A 120 0.46 18.47 -3.00
N SER A 121 1.18 18.32 -4.11
CA SER A 121 0.64 17.92 -5.41
C SER A 121 1.66 17.02 -6.10
N VAL A 122 1.18 15.91 -6.65
CA VAL A 122 2.00 14.89 -7.32
C VAL A 122 1.46 14.64 -8.71
N THR A 123 2.36 14.52 -9.67
CA THR A 123 2.03 14.06 -11.02
C THR A 123 2.23 12.55 -11.07
N PHE A 124 1.16 11.82 -11.41
CA PHE A 124 1.20 10.41 -11.81
C PHE A 124 1.18 10.36 -13.33
N GLU A 125 2.29 9.98 -13.94
CA GLU A 125 2.44 9.89 -15.38
C GLU A 125 2.63 8.44 -15.81
N VAL A 126 1.84 8.03 -16.79
CA VAL A 126 1.86 6.70 -17.39
C VAL A 126 2.24 6.86 -18.85
N THR A 127 3.24 6.13 -19.30
CA THR A 127 3.71 6.15 -20.69
C THR A 127 3.83 4.73 -21.22
N TYR A 128 3.23 4.49 -22.38
CA TYR A 128 3.35 3.24 -23.12
C TYR A 128 4.62 3.30 -23.96
N ILE A 129 5.64 2.54 -23.55
CA ILE A 129 6.94 2.51 -24.24
C ILE A 129 6.87 1.55 -25.43
N THR A 130 6.32 0.36 -25.21
CA THR A 130 5.93 -0.61 -26.24
C THR A 130 4.62 -1.28 -25.84
N GLU A 131 4.10 -2.17 -26.66
CA GLU A 131 2.97 -3.02 -26.32
C GLU A 131 3.23 -3.87 -25.06
N GLU A 132 4.47 -4.20 -24.72
CA GLU A 132 4.85 -5.02 -23.56
C GLU A 132 5.56 -4.26 -22.43
N ILE A 133 5.98 -3.01 -22.70
CA ILE A 133 6.70 -2.17 -21.73
C ILE A 133 5.88 -0.93 -21.37
N LEU A 134 5.56 -0.81 -20.10
CA LEU A 134 4.85 0.32 -19.49
C LEU A 134 5.79 1.06 -18.54
N ARG A 135 5.74 2.39 -18.53
CA ARG A 135 6.47 3.22 -17.57
C ARG A 135 5.50 4.06 -16.74
N ILE A 136 5.76 4.15 -15.43
CA ILE A 136 4.99 4.95 -14.48
C ILE A 136 5.93 5.82 -13.66
N LYS A 137 5.68 7.14 -13.64
CA LYS A 137 6.38 8.09 -12.79
C LYS A 137 5.43 8.72 -11.77
N LEU A 138 5.89 8.86 -10.52
CA LEU A 138 5.27 9.67 -9.47
C LEU A 138 6.29 10.69 -8.96
N PHE A 139 6.01 11.98 -9.16
CA PHE A 139 6.94 13.06 -8.82
C PHE A 139 6.23 14.32 -8.33
N ASP A 140 6.96 15.19 -7.61
CA ASP A 140 6.47 16.47 -7.08
C ASP A 140 6.11 17.39 -8.25
N ALA A 141 4.84 17.79 -8.37
CA ALA A 141 4.36 18.64 -9.46
C ALA A 141 4.88 20.09 -9.34
N LYS A 142 5.39 20.48 -8.16
CA LYS A 142 5.81 21.86 -7.88
C LYS A 142 7.30 22.09 -8.01
N ARG A 143 8.11 21.03 -7.93
CA ARG A 143 9.57 21.12 -7.91
C ARG A 143 10.19 19.98 -8.68
N SER A 144 11.15 20.30 -9.54
CA SER A 144 12.01 19.29 -10.15
C SER A 144 12.79 18.54 -9.05
N ARG A 145 12.92 17.23 -9.25
CA ARG A 145 13.64 16.33 -8.35
C ARG A 145 14.65 15.56 -9.16
N TYR A 146 15.68 15.04 -8.48
CA TYR A 146 16.68 14.21 -9.11
C TYR A 146 16.04 12.98 -9.79
N GLU A 147 16.36 12.81 -11.06
CA GLU A 147 16.07 11.62 -11.84
C GLU A 147 17.38 11.00 -12.33
N VAL A 148 17.43 9.68 -12.50
CA VAL A 148 18.66 9.00 -12.92
C VAL A 148 18.99 9.39 -14.36
N LEU A 149 20.09 10.09 -14.59
CA LEU A 149 20.44 10.69 -15.89
C LEU A 149 20.71 9.67 -17.01
N VAL A 150 21.17 8.46 -16.68
CA VAL A 150 21.49 7.43 -17.69
C VAL A 150 20.31 7.07 -18.60
N GLN A 151 19.08 7.34 -18.14
CA GLN A 151 17.87 7.14 -18.92
C GLN A 151 17.83 7.96 -20.21
N GLU A 152 18.54 9.10 -20.28
CA GLU A 152 18.65 9.93 -21.48
C GLU A 152 19.34 9.16 -22.61
N GLY A 153 20.18 8.17 -22.28
CA GLY A 153 20.82 7.29 -23.25
C GLY A 153 20.00 6.06 -23.67
N PHE A 154 18.81 5.83 -23.12
CA PHE A 154 18.00 4.65 -23.45
C PHE A 154 17.32 4.83 -24.81
N PRO A 155 17.67 4.05 -25.85
CA PRO A 155 17.14 4.32 -27.20
C PRO A 155 15.62 4.16 -27.30
N LEU A 156 15.02 3.26 -26.50
CA LEU A 156 13.55 3.12 -26.40
C LEU A 156 12.86 4.36 -25.81
N LEU A 157 13.55 5.18 -25.02
CA LEU A 157 12.99 6.44 -24.50
C LEU A 157 13.17 7.60 -25.48
N GLN A 158 14.16 7.53 -26.37
CA GLN A 158 14.44 8.56 -27.37
C GLN A 158 13.60 8.38 -28.64
N THR A 159 13.28 7.14 -29.00
CA THR A 159 12.49 6.83 -30.18
C THR A 159 11.03 6.65 -29.79
N LYS A 160 10.19 7.67 -30.05
CA LYS A 160 8.74 7.54 -29.88
C LYS A 160 8.16 6.61 -30.93
N LYS A 161 8.15 5.31 -30.65
CA LYS A 161 7.40 4.34 -31.45
C LYS A 161 5.91 4.54 -31.19
N LYS A 162 5.11 4.48 -32.24
CA LYS A 162 3.66 4.51 -32.11
C LYS A 162 3.20 3.19 -31.51
N VAL A 163 2.72 3.22 -30.27
CA VAL A 163 2.13 2.06 -29.59
C VAL A 163 0.67 1.90 -30.00
N ASP A 164 0.27 0.67 -30.34
CA ASP A 164 -1.14 0.34 -30.49
C ASP A 164 -1.73 -0.02 -29.12
N ALA A 165 -2.40 0.95 -28.48
CA ALA A 165 -3.01 0.78 -27.16
C ALA A 165 -4.02 -0.38 -27.09
N LYS A 166 -4.54 -0.89 -28.22
CA LYS A 166 -5.44 -2.06 -28.25
C LYS A 166 -4.69 -3.39 -28.20
N LYS A 167 -3.37 -3.37 -28.40
CA LYS A 167 -2.51 -4.56 -28.43
C LYS A 167 -1.54 -4.62 -27.25
N THR A 168 -1.65 -3.69 -26.30
CA THR A 168 -0.81 -3.73 -25.10
C THR A 168 -1.04 -5.02 -24.32
N ALA A 169 0.04 -5.64 -23.87
CA ALA A 169 0.02 -6.81 -22.99
C ALA A 169 -0.46 -6.46 -21.56
N TYR A 170 -0.64 -5.17 -21.28
CA TYR A 170 -1.10 -4.63 -20.02
C TYR A 170 -2.32 -3.71 -20.18
N ASN A 171 -3.11 -3.65 -19.11
CA ASN A 171 -4.18 -2.68 -18.88
C ASN A 171 -3.93 -2.01 -17.53
N ILE A 172 -4.15 -0.70 -17.46
CA ILE A 172 -4.01 0.09 -16.23
C ILE A 172 -5.37 0.62 -15.78
N SER A 173 -5.64 0.56 -14.48
CA SER A 173 -6.80 1.19 -13.86
C SER A 173 -6.37 2.03 -12.66
N VAL A 174 -6.98 3.21 -12.51
CA VAL A 174 -6.75 4.13 -11.39
C VAL A 174 -8.03 4.19 -10.55
N SER A 175 -7.89 4.37 -9.24
CA SER A 175 -9.02 4.53 -8.33
C SER A 175 -9.90 5.73 -8.67
N GLU A 176 -11.16 5.67 -8.26
CA GLU A 176 -12.10 6.78 -8.35
C GLU A 176 -11.64 8.01 -7.54
N LYS A 177 -12.09 9.21 -7.92
CA LYS A 177 -11.72 10.47 -7.24
C LYS A 177 -12.15 10.52 -5.77
N SER A 178 -13.20 9.79 -5.40
CA SER A 178 -13.68 9.69 -4.01
C SER A 178 -12.73 8.90 -3.10
N ASP A 179 -11.93 8.02 -3.69
CA ASP A 179 -11.13 7.05 -2.97
C ASP A 179 -9.68 7.53 -2.77
N VAL A 180 -8.94 6.84 -1.90
CA VAL A 180 -7.49 7.02 -1.83
C VAL A 180 -6.86 6.50 -3.12
N PHE A 181 -5.99 7.32 -3.69
CA PHE A 181 -5.27 7.02 -4.92
C PHE A 181 -4.61 5.66 -4.83
N SER A 182 -4.97 4.81 -5.77
CA SER A 182 -4.32 3.54 -6.04
C SER A 182 -4.42 3.25 -7.52
N PHE A 183 -3.53 2.39 -8.02
CA PHE A 183 -3.62 1.90 -9.38
C PHE A 183 -3.34 0.40 -9.41
N GLN A 184 -3.84 -0.24 -10.46
CA GLN A 184 -3.58 -1.63 -10.76
C GLN A 184 -3.08 -1.76 -12.19
N ILE A 185 -2.20 -2.73 -12.40
CA ILE A 185 -1.80 -3.19 -13.73
C ILE A 185 -2.24 -4.64 -13.86
N ARG A 186 -2.96 -4.92 -14.94
CA ARG A 186 -3.47 -6.24 -15.30
C ARG A 186 -2.84 -6.69 -16.59
N ARG A 187 -2.46 -7.96 -16.66
CA ARG A 187 -2.14 -8.61 -17.93
C ARG A 187 -3.40 -8.64 -18.80
N SER A 188 -3.29 -8.19 -20.04
CA SER A 188 -4.45 -8.08 -20.96
C SER A 188 -5.01 -9.43 -21.37
N GLU A 189 -4.15 -10.44 -21.49
CA GLU A 189 -4.52 -11.77 -22.01
C GLU A 189 -5.43 -12.57 -21.06
N ASP A 190 -5.18 -12.51 -19.75
CA ASP A 190 -5.87 -13.33 -18.74
C ASP A 190 -6.44 -12.53 -17.56
N ASN A 191 -6.33 -11.19 -17.58
CA ASN A 191 -6.72 -10.28 -16.52
C ASN A 191 -6.00 -10.47 -15.17
N THR A 192 -4.90 -11.22 -15.13
CA THR A 192 -4.06 -11.40 -13.92
C THR A 192 -3.57 -10.04 -13.44
N VAL A 193 -3.80 -9.74 -12.16
CA VAL A 193 -3.31 -8.50 -11.54
C VAL A 193 -1.84 -8.67 -11.21
N ILE A 194 -0.97 -8.00 -11.97
CA ILE A 194 0.49 -8.09 -11.81
C ILE A 194 1.05 -7.03 -10.86
N TRP A 195 0.30 -5.94 -10.65
CA TRP A 195 0.64 -4.89 -9.69
C TRP A 195 -0.64 -4.25 -9.14
N ASP A 196 -0.75 -4.06 -7.83
CA ASP A 196 -1.93 -3.55 -7.13
C ASP A 196 -1.54 -2.76 -5.88
N THR A 197 -1.60 -1.43 -5.98
CA THR A 197 -1.20 -0.54 -4.88
C THR A 197 -2.30 -0.32 -3.84
N ARG A 198 -3.44 -1.01 -3.92
CA ARG A 198 -4.54 -0.93 -2.92
C ARG A 198 -4.17 -1.53 -1.56
N ILE A 199 -3.02 -2.20 -1.47
CA ILE A 199 -2.39 -2.55 -0.18
C ILE A 199 -2.13 -1.28 0.67
N GLY A 200 -1.92 -0.13 0.02
CA GLY A 200 -1.69 1.16 0.66
C GLY A 200 -0.21 1.47 0.86
N GLY A 201 0.09 2.43 1.74
CA GLY A 201 1.48 2.77 2.10
C GLY A 201 2.19 3.71 1.13
N LEU A 202 1.48 4.37 0.21
CA LEU A 202 2.08 5.41 -0.64
C LEU A 202 2.47 6.63 0.21
N VAL A 203 3.76 6.93 0.27
CA VAL A 203 4.31 8.13 0.91
C VAL A 203 5.30 8.78 -0.04
N LEU A 204 5.17 10.08 -0.28
CA LEU A 204 6.10 10.82 -1.12
C LEU A 204 6.47 12.12 -0.39
N SER A 205 7.70 12.17 0.11
CA SER A 205 8.30 13.30 0.82
C SER A 205 9.74 13.50 0.34
N ASP A 206 10.39 14.60 0.73
CA ASP A 206 11.71 14.96 0.19
C ASP A 206 12.80 13.91 0.42
N LYS A 207 12.79 13.25 1.59
CA LYS A 207 13.79 12.24 2.00
C LYS A 207 13.19 10.86 2.28
N PHE A 208 11.95 10.63 1.84
CA PHE A 208 11.29 9.33 1.98
C PHE A 208 10.21 9.16 0.93
N LEU A 209 10.42 8.19 0.04
CA LEU A 209 9.47 7.71 -0.95
C LEU A 209 9.15 6.27 -0.63
N GLN A 210 7.87 5.89 -0.67
CA GLN A 210 7.44 4.52 -0.47
C GLN A 210 6.29 4.19 -1.40
N ILE A 211 6.35 3.01 -2.02
CA ILE A 211 5.25 2.42 -2.78
C ILE A 211 5.21 0.92 -2.53
N SER A 212 4.00 0.39 -2.37
CA SER A 212 3.77 -1.02 -2.10
C SER A 212 2.78 -1.61 -3.09
N SER A 213 2.86 -2.91 -3.33
CA SER A 213 1.97 -3.63 -4.22
C SER A 213 1.76 -5.07 -3.80
N TYR A 214 0.53 -5.58 -3.91
CA TYR A 214 0.31 -7.02 -3.96
C TYR A 214 0.92 -7.60 -5.24
N LEU A 215 1.31 -8.87 -5.20
CA LEU A 215 1.87 -9.62 -6.33
C LEU A 215 1.02 -10.87 -6.63
N PRO A 216 0.98 -11.34 -7.89
CA PRO A 216 0.12 -12.46 -8.28
C PRO A 216 0.61 -13.83 -7.78
N SER A 217 1.88 -13.95 -7.38
CA SER A 217 2.47 -15.20 -6.87
C SER A 217 3.58 -14.93 -5.86
N LYS A 218 4.09 -16.01 -5.24
CA LYS A 218 5.26 -16.00 -4.36
C LYS A 218 6.58 -16.29 -5.09
N ASN A 219 6.53 -16.45 -6.41
CA ASN A 219 7.70 -16.84 -7.21
C ASN A 219 8.44 -15.57 -7.66
N ILE A 220 9.15 -14.95 -6.73
CA ILE A 220 9.87 -13.68 -6.93
C ILE A 220 11.37 -13.95 -7.02
N TYR A 221 12.02 -13.33 -8.00
CA TYR A 221 13.45 -13.48 -8.29
C TYR A 221 14.07 -12.12 -8.65
N GLY A 222 15.40 -12.00 -8.56
CA GLY A 222 16.11 -10.75 -8.82
C GLY A 222 16.38 -9.99 -7.52
N LEU A 223 16.34 -8.65 -7.58
CA LEU A 223 16.88 -7.74 -6.56
C LEU A 223 18.41 -7.92 -6.40
N GLY A 224 19.11 -6.89 -5.94
CA GLY A 224 20.54 -7.01 -5.70
C GLY A 224 21.28 -5.71 -5.42
N GLU A 225 22.56 -5.77 -5.07
CA GLU A 225 23.37 -6.98 -4.91
C GLU A 225 23.39 -7.49 -3.45
N HIS A 226 23.13 -8.80 -3.26
CA HIS A 226 23.07 -9.46 -1.95
C HIS A 226 23.50 -10.94 -2.08
N VAL A 227 23.90 -11.55 -0.96
CA VAL A 227 24.02 -13.02 -0.85
C VAL A 227 22.69 -13.61 -0.42
N TYR A 228 21.90 -14.08 -1.39
CA TYR A 228 20.64 -14.76 -1.11
C TYR A 228 20.86 -16.25 -0.76
N PRO A 229 20.15 -16.80 0.24
CA PRO A 229 20.22 -18.23 0.56
C PRO A 229 19.53 -19.12 -0.49
N SER A 230 18.67 -18.53 -1.33
CA SER A 230 17.91 -19.19 -2.39
C SER A 230 17.70 -18.19 -3.53
N ILE A 231 17.56 -18.70 -4.76
CA ILE A 231 17.21 -17.85 -5.91
C ILE A 231 15.78 -17.32 -5.83
N GLN A 232 14.85 -18.16 -5.34
CA GLN A 232 13.48 -17.73 -5.02
C GLN A 232 13.50 -17.03 -3.67
N HIS A 233 12.94 -15.83 -3.62
CA HIS A 233 12.89 -15.02 -2.40
C HIS A 233 12.00 -15.62 -1.31
N ASP A 234 12.43 -15.41 -0.07
CA ASP A 234 11.59 -15.55 1.12
C ASP A 234 10.77 -14.26 1.32
N LEU A 235 9.45 -14.42 1.45
CA LEU A 235 8.50 -13.32 1.58
C LEU A 235 8.14 -13.02 3.05
N GLU A 236 8.82 -13.62 4.02
CA GLU A 236 8.57 -13.42 5.45
C GLU A 236 9.17 -12.11 6.01
N TYR A 237 8.69 -10.96 5.49
CA TYR A 237 9.07 -9.61 5.92
C TYR A 237 10.57 -9.32 5.82
N LYS A 238 11.25 -9.91 4.83
CA LYS A 238 12.68 -9.69 4.57
C LYS A 238 12.88 -8.34 3.90
N THR A 239 13.82 -7.54 4.42
CA THR A 239 14.18 -6.23 3.89
C THR A 239 15.59 -6.26 3.33
N TRP A 240 15.74 -5.87 2.06
CA TRP A 240 16.97 -5.90 1.31
C TRP A 240 17.44 -4.47 1.04
N PRO A 241 18.40 -3.92 1.81
CA PRO A 241 18.91 -2.57 1.59
C PRO A 241 19.79 -2.52 0.34
N MET A 242 19.72 -1.43 -0.41
CA MET A 242 20.46 -1.24 -1.66
C MET A 242 21.14 0.12 -1.63
N PHE A 243 22.46 0.08 -1.52
CA PHE A 243 23.35 1.23 -1.66
C PHE A 243 24.75 0.69 -1.92
N ALA A 244 25.39 1.07 -3.02
CA ALA A 244 26.69 0.52 -3.42
C ALA A 244 27.71 0.67 -2.29
N ARG A 245 28.26 -0.44 -1.81
CA ARG A 245 29.14 -0.49 -0.65
C ARG A 245 30.16 -1.61 -0.78
N ASP A 246 31.43 -1.25 -0.58
CA ASP A 246 32.52 -2.22 -0.48
C ASP A 246 32.41 -3.03 0.83
N ARG A 247 32.04 -4.31 0.68
CA ARG A 247 31.87 -5.29 1.75
C ARG A 247 32.06 -6.70 1.24
N THR A 248 32.64 -7.55 2.08
CA THR A 248 32.67 -8.99 1.86
C THR A 248 31.25 -9.55 1.64
N PRO A 249 31.03 -10.37 0.60
CA PRO A 249 29.78 -11.10 0.40
C PRO A 249 29.57 -12.12 1.52
N GLU A 250 28.75 -11.75 2.50
CA GLU A 250 28.40 -12.57 3.66
C GLU A 250 26.88 -12.76 3.73
N ALA A 251 26.44 -13.87 4.32
CA ALA A 251 25.03 -14.13 4.55
C ALA A 251 24.41 -13.04 5.45
N GLY A 252 23.22 -12.58 5.10
CA GLY A 252 22.48 -11.59 5.87
C GLY A 252 21.83 -10.52 4.99
N PHE A 253 21.35 -9.46 5.63
CA PHE A 253 20.63 -8.35 4.97
C PHE A 253 21.55 -7.14 4.77
N ILE A 254 22.76 -7.37 4.24
CA ILE A 254 23.75 -6.31 3.98
C ILE A 254 23.76 -5.94 2.49
N ASN A 255 23.81 -4.64 2.20
CA ASN A 255 24.04 -4.12 0.86
C ASN A 255 25.49 -4.34 0.41
N LEU A 256 25.68 -4.69 -0.87
CA LEU A 256 27.00 -4.95 -1.49
C LEU A 256 27.29 -3.93 -2.61
N TYR A 257 28.06 -4.32 -3.63
CA TYR A 257 28.67 -3.41 -4.60
C TYR A 257 27.65 -2.84 -5.59
N GLY A 258 26.73 -3.67 -6.09
CA GLY A 258 25.71 -3.31 -7.07
C GLY A 258 24.38 -2.84 -6.46
N VAL A 259 23.63 -2.09 -7.27
CA VAL A 259 22.25 -1.67 -6.97
C VAL A 259 21.37 -2.11 -8.14
N HIS A 260 20.54 -3.12 -7.91
CA HIS A 260 19.69 -3.78 -8.90
C HIS A 260 18.24 -3.87 -8.40
N PRO A 261 17.48 -2.76 -8.41
CA PRO A 261 16.09 -2.73 -7.97
C PRO A 261 15.13 -3.25 -9.06
N PHE A 262 15.47 -4.40 -9.66
CA PHE A 262 14.68 -5.12 -10.64
C PHE A 262 14.33 -6.50 -10.12
N TYR A 263 13.06 -6.88 -10.18
CA TYR A 263 12.62 -8.24 -9.89
C TYR A 263 11.82 -8.82 -11.04
N THR A 264 11.76 -10.15 -11.12
CA THR A 264 10.80 -10.89 -11.95
C THR A 264 9.86 -11.71 -11.07
N CYS A 265 8.63 -11.87 -11.53
CA CYS A 265 7.62 -12.69 -10.90
C CYS A 265 7.09 -13.71 -11.91
N LEU A 266 7.26 -15.00 -11.59
CA LEU A 266 6.63 -16.10 -12.32
C LEU A 266 5.19 -16.25 -11.83
N GLU A 267 4.23 -15.88 -12.67
CA GLU A 267 2.80 -15.90 -12.38
C GLU A 267 2.29 -17.34 -12.28
N ASN A 268 1.15 -17.54 -11.62
CA ASN A 268 0.54 -18.88 -11.50
C ASN A 268 0.08 -19.45 -12.85
N SER A 269 -0.05 -18.60 -13.88
CA SER A 269 -0.35 -18.97 -15.27
C SER A 269 0.89 -19.37 -16.08
N SER A 270 2.06 -19.49 -15.44
CA SER A 270 3.38 -19.72 -16.09
C SER A 270 3.88 -18.57 -16.98
N LYS A 271 3.13 -17.47 -17.05
CA LYS A 271 3.57 -16.20 -17.61
C LYS A 271 4.49 -15.49 -16.62
N SER A 272 5.13 -14.40 -17.04
CA SER A 272 5.91 -13.61 -16.10
C SER A 272 5.87 -12.13 -16.39
N HIS A 273 6.13 -11.34 -15.36
CA HIS A 273 6.41 -9.92 -15.51
C HIS A 273 7.66 -9.54 -14.72
N GLY A 274 8.25 -8.42 -15.08
CA GLY A 274 9.35 -7.80 -14.34
C GLY A 274 9.01 -6.37 -13.98
N VAL A 275 9.58 -5.87 -12.88
CA VAL A 275 9.45 -4.48 -12.49
C VAL A 275 10.82 -3.94 -12.07
N LEU A 276 11.19 -2.80 -12.64
CA LEU A 276 12.37 -2.02 -12.27
C LEU A 276 11.92 -0.72 -11.60
N LEU A 277 12.48 -0.40 -10.44
CA LEU A 277 12.46 0.96 -9.90
C LEU A 277 13.73 1.70 -10.33
N LEU A 278 13.63 2.62 -11.29
CA LEU A 278 14.74 3.45 -11.75
C LEU A 278 15.01 4.59 -10.77
N ASN A 279 15.71 4.28 -9.68
CA ASN A 279 16.15 5.22 -8.67
C ASN A 279 17.59 4.85 -8.25
N SER A 280 18.42 5.84 -7.89
CA SER A 280 19.82 5.60 -7.47
C SER A 280 20.14 6.13 -6.08
N ASN A 281 19.15 6.63 -5.34
CA ASN A 281 19.31 6.96 -3.93
C ASN A 281 19.39 5.67 -3.12
N ALA A 282 19.93 5.74 -1.91
CA ALA A 282 19.85 4.61 -0.99
C ALA A 282 18.37 4.20 -0.81
N MET A 283 18.13 2.91 -0.92
CA MET A 283 16.78 2.36 -0.89
C MET A 283 16.77 1.02 -0.19
N ASP A 284 15.60 0.51 0.09
CA ASP A 284 15.41 -0.88 0.46
C ASP A 284 14.14 -1.44 -0.17
N VAL A 285 14.08 -2.77 -0.20
CA VAL A 285 12.93 -3.52 -0.69
C VAL A 285 12.50 -4.52 0.37
N THR A 286 11.25 -4.43 0.81
CA THR A 286 10.66 -5.40 1.74
C THR A 286 9.67 -6.30 1.01
N LEU A 287 9.82 -7.61 1.17
CA LEU A 287 8.86 -8.61 0.68
C LEU A 287 7.95 -9.08 1.81
N LEU A 288 6.66 -9.20 1.54
CA LEU A 288 5.63 -9.51 2.53
C LEU A 288 4.90 -10.82 2.17
N PRO A 289 4.36 -11.59 3.14
CA PRO A 289 3.78 -12.90 2.86
C PRO A 289 2.44 -12.87 2.09
N ALA A 290 1.86 -11.68 1.89
CA ALA A 290 0.55 -11.46 1.28
C ALA A 290 0.36 -11.95 -0.17
N PRO A 291 1.38 -12.51 -0.84
CA PRO A 291 2.61 -11.89 -1.36
C PRO A 291 2.49 -10.39 -1.70
N ALA A 292 3.46 -9.60 -1.27
CA ALA A 292 3.56 -8.20 -1.66
C ALA A 292 5.02 -7.72 -1.62
N ILE A 293 5.26 -6.56 -2.22
CA ILE A 293 6.55 -5.88 -2.23
C ILE A 293 6.35 -4.42 -1.82
N THR A 294 7.32 -3.88 -1.09
CA THR A 294 7.41 -2.47 -0.73
C THR A 294 8.77 -1.95 -1.13
N PHE A 295 8.81 -0.94 -1.98
CA PHE A 295 10.01 -0.17 -2.26
C PHE A 295 10.05 1.05 -1.36
N ARG A 296 11.20 1.34 -0.74
CA ARG A 296 11.45 2.60 -0.01
C ARG A 296 12.75 3.22 -0.47
N SER A 297 12.73 4.51 -0.78
CA SER A 297 13.93 5.26 -1.20
C SER A 297 14.02 6.58 -0.46
N ILE A 298 15.25 7.03 -0.15
CA ILE A 298 15.48 8.29 0.59
C ILE A 298 15.55 9.54 -0.30
N GLY A 299 15.16 9.45 -1.57
CA GLY A 299 15.20 10.60 -2.47
C GLY A 299 14.83 10.28 -3.91
N GLY A 300 14.97 11.28 -4.79
CA GLY A 300 14.62 11.17 -6.21
C GLY A 300 13.11 11.13 -6.44
N ILE A 301 12.66 10.27 -7.36
CA ILE A 301 11.26 10.02 -7.71
C ILE A 301 10.95 8.51 -7.69
N ILE A 302 9.67 8.15 -7.74
CA ILE A 302 9.28 6.77 -8.07
C ILE A 302 9.13 6.71 -9.59
N ASP A 303 10.00 5.95 -10.25
CA ASP A 303 10.02 5.74 -11.70
C ASP A 303 10.08 4.24 -11.98
N LEU A 304 8.93 3.67 -12.30
CA LEU A 304 8.73 2.23 -12.43
C LEU A 304 8.61 1.85 -13.90
N PHE A 305 9.36 0.84 -14.31
CA PHE A 305 9.16 0.16 -15.58
C PHE A 305 8.54 -1.21 -15.31
N PHE A 306 7.53 -1.55 -16.10
CA PHE A 306 6.87 -2.85 -16.09
C PHE A 306 7.13 -3.55 -17.41
N PHE A 307 7.57 -4.79 -17.33
CA PHE A 307 7.92 -5.64 -18.47
C PHE A 307 6.98 -6.84 -18.46
N VAL A 308 6.01 -6.89 -19.38
CA VAL A 308 4.95 -7.91 -19.38
C VAL A 308 5.27 -8.99 -20.41
N GLY A 309 6.13 -9.93 -20.02
CA GLY A 309 6.56 -11.02 -20.90
C GLY A 309 5.60 -12.20 -20.96
N LYS A 310 5.81 -13.06 -21.96
CA LYS A 310 5.06 -14.31 -22.15
C LYS A 310 5.57 -15.45 -21.27
N ASP A 311 6.84 -15.40 -20.90
CA ASP A 311 7.56 -16.35 -20.06
C ASP A 311 8.76 -15.62 -19.37
N PRO A 312 9.49 -16.24 -18.43
CA PRO A 312 10.61 -15.59 -17.73
C PRO A 312 11.73 -15.08 -18.64
N GLU A 313 12.03 -15.78 -19.73
CA GLU A 313 13.10 -15.39 -20.65
C GLU A 313 12.72 -14.13 -21.44
N ASP A 314 11.49 -14.09 -21.95
CA ASP A 314 10.90 -12.94 -22.63
C ASP A 314 10.89 -11.69 -21.74
N THR A 315 10.50 -11.83 -20.47
CA THR A 315 10.56 -10.72 -19.49
C THR A 315 11.98 -10.16 -19.33
N VAL A 316 12.99 -11.02 -19.26
CA VAL A 316 14.39 -10.56 -19.15
C VAL A 316 14.85 -9.89 -20.45
N LYS A 317 14.43 -10.39 -21.63
CA LYS A 317 14.68 -9.74 -22.92
C LYS A 317 14.07 -8.34 -22.98
N LEU A 318 12.83 -8.18 -22.51
CA LEU A 318 12.18 -6.87 -22.42
C LEU A 318 12.97 -5.91 -21.52
N TYR A 319 13.39 -6.36 -20.34
CA TYR A 319 14.22 -5.56 -19.43
C TYR A 319 15.55 -5.11 -20.07
N THR A 320 16.27 -6.00 -20.74
CA THR A 320 17.55 -5.67 -21.36
C THR A 320 17.40 -4.81 -22.63
N SER A 321 16.27 -4.92 -23.34
CA SER A 321 15.98 -4.13 -24.55
C SER A 321 15.95 -2.62 -24.32
N VAL A 322 15.64 -2.18 -23.09
CA VAL A 322 15.64 -0.75 -22.71
C VAL A 322 17.00 -0.11 -22.91
N ARG A 323 18.09 -0.87 -22.68
CA ARG A 323 19.47 -0.37 -22.79
C ARG A 323 20.13 -0.66 -24.14
N HIS A 324 19.62 -1.62 -24.92
CA HIS A 324 20.34 -2.20 -26.06
C HIS A 324 19.53 -2.19 -27.37
N SER A 325 18.66 -1.20 -27.58
CA SER A 325 17.84 -1.09 -28.80
C SER A 325 18.61 -0.59 -30.01
#